data_AF-A0A7S0RCK6-F1
#
_entry.id   AF-A0A7S0RCK6-F1
#
_cell.length_a   1.000
_cell.length_b   1.000
_cell.length_c   1.000
_cell.angle_alpha   90.00
_cell.angle_beta   90.00
_cell.angle_gamma   90.00
#
_symmetry.space_group_name_H-M   'P 1'
#
loop_
_entity.id
_entity.type
_entity.pdbx_description
1 polymer ?
#
loop_
_entity_poly.entity_id
_entity_poly.type
_entity_poly.pdbx_seq_one_letter_code
_entity_poly.pdbx_strand_id
1 'polypeptide(L)'
;MPFSNNAAAGRTGVALEWLLDFAKKVPEHFSTGDVVTNIVVPETKDDTCRYIDTLSTASCGAPKFFISHRWAASFHHLVKALTKHLGNQQGEVPPDVYVWLDIFAVNQHPGKAQDDDLSRLQDVIRQADQTLLVMDGHGQVLRRVWCLFEIFKTVSFKGVSYLVVLAHEVNLMGLKDIFIRLDVAEAQATNE
;
A
#
# COMPACT_ATOMS: atom_id res chain seq x y z
N MET A 1 24.55 -3.22 -3.58
CA MET A 1 24.30 -2.81 -5.00
C MET A 1 24.27 -1.29 -5.02
N PRO A 2 24.72 -0.60 -6.08
CA PRO A 2 24.58 0.86 -6.12
C PRO A 2 23.10 1.24 -6.04
N PHE A 3 22.82 2.34 -5.34
CA PHE A 3 21.48 2.94 -5.26
C PHE A 3 20.88 3.16 -6.64
N SER A 4 19.70 2.59 -6.89
CA SER A 4 18.99 2.79 -8.15
C SER A 4 18.34 4.17 -8.26
N ASN A 5 18.27 4.90 -7.12
CA ASN A 5 17.66 6.22 -6.96
C ASN A 5 16.30 6.32 -7.68
N ASN A 6 15.46 5.29 -7.46
CA ASN A 6 14.22 5.09 -8.19
C ASN A 6 13.23 6.22 -7.94
N ALA A 7 13.12 6.67 -6.69
CA ALA A 7 12.23 7.77 -6.33
C ALA A 7 12.57 9.08 -7.07
N ALA A 8 13.86 9.41 -7.19
CA ALA A 8 14.30 10.63 -7.90
C ALA A 8 13.99 10.60 -9.40
N ALA A 9 13.89 9.41 -9.99
CA ALA A 9 13.46 9.21 -11.38
C ALA A 9 11.93 9.11 -11.54
N GLY A 10 11.15 9.37 -10.49
CA GLY A 10 9.68 9.23 -10.50
C GLY A 10 9.19 7.79 -10.44
N ARG A 11 10.08 6.81 -10.24
CA ARG A 11 9.73 5.39 -10.12
C ARG A 11 9.39 5.05 -8.68
N THR A 12 8.22 5.49 -8.23
CA THR A 12 7.76 5.31 -6.84
C THR A 12 6.79 4.14 -6.65
N GLY A 13 6.44 3.42 -7.71
CA GLY A 13 5.68 2.17 -7.64
C GLY A 13 6.56 0.93 -7.81
N VAL A 14 6.21 -0.15 -7.12
CA VAL A 14 6.79 -1.48 -7.35
C VAL A 14 5.99 -2.23 -8.41
N ALA A 15 6.66 -3.00 -9.26
CA ALA A 15 5.99 -3.89 -10.20
C ALA A 15 5.18 -4.95 -9.42
N LEU A 16 3.94 -5.22 -9.84
CA LEU A 16 3.11 -6.21 -9.16
C LEU A 16 3.69 -7.63 -9.30
N GLU A 17 4.39 -7.94 -10.40
CA GLU A 17 5.16 -9.19 -10.53
C GLU A 17 6.27 -9.30 -9.48
N TRP A 18 7.04 -8.21 -9.27
CA TRP A 18 8.04 -8.16 -8.21
C TRP A 18 7.40 -8.34 -6.83
N LEU A 19 6.23 -7.73 -6.59
CA LEU A 19 5.51 -7.85 -5.33
C LEU A 19 5.07 -9.29 -5.05
N LEU A 20 4.64 -10.03 -6.08
CA LEU A 20 4.34 -11.45 -5.98
C LEU A 20 5.56 -12.28 -5.59
N ASP A 21 6.72 -12.01 -6.20
CA ASP A 21 7.96 -12.71 -5.89
C ASP A 21 8.51 -12.36 -4.51
N PHE A 22 8.34 -11.10 -4.09
CA PHE A 22 8.66 -10.67 -2.74
C PHE A 22 7.79 -11.41 -1.72
N ALA A 23 6.48 -11.54 -1.97
CA ALA A 23 5.56 -12.24 -1.06
C ALA A 23 5.94 -13.69 -0.78
N LYS A 24 6.49 -14.42 -1.75
CA LYS A 24 6.98 -15.81 -1.56
C LYS A 24 8.06 -15.94 -0.47
N LYS A 25 8.72 -14.83 -0.10
CA LYS A 25 9.79 -14.77 0.91
C LYS A 25 9.30 -14.26 2.26
N VAL A 26 8.08 -13.72 2.32
CA VAL A 26 7.48 -13.17 3.53
C VAL A 26 6.75 -14.31 4.26
N PRO A 27 6.85 -14.43 5.59
CA PRO A 27 6.03 -15.38 6.35
C PRO A 27 4.52 -15.07 6.21
N GLU A 28 3.71 -16.11 6.01
CA GLU A 28 2.24 -16.00 5.79
C GLU A 28 1.50 -15.18 6.86
N HIS A 29 1.98 -15.25 8.11
CA HIS A 29 1.35 -14.57 9.26
C HIS A 29 1.73 -13.09 9.40
N PHE A 30 2.65 -12.58 8.58
CA PHE A 30 3.07 -11.18 8.67
C PHE A 30 1.97 -10.23 8.22
N SER A 31 1.76 -9.19 9.04
CA SER A 31 1.11 -7.96 8.62
C SER A 31 2.04 -7.11 7.76
N THR A 32 1.53 -6.06 7.12
CA THR A 32 2.44 -5.14 6.39
C THR A 32 3.32 -4.35 7.35
N GLY A 33 2.87 -4.09 8.59
CA GLY A 33 3.70 -3.55 9.67
C GLY A 33 4.83 -4.50 10.08
N ASP A 34 4.60 -5.82 10.08
CA ASP A 34 5.64 -6.82 10.32
C ASP A 34 6.66 -6.83 9.18
N VAL A 35 6.22 -6.67 7.92
CA VAL A 35 7.12 -6.51 6.76
C VAL A 35 8.00 -5.26 6.92
N VAL A 36 7.43 -4.14 7.37
CA VAL A 36 8.21 -2.93 7.66
C VAL A 36 9.29 -3.21 8.71
N THR A 37 8.87 -3.75 9.85
CA THR A 37 9.73 -3.91 11.04
C THR A 37 10.82 -4.96 10.83
N ASN A 38 10.49 -6.08 10.19
CA ASN A 38 11.37 -7.25 10.10
C ASN A 38 12.15 -7.36 8.78
N ILE A 39 11.76 -6.62 7.74
CA ILE A 39 12.40 -6.69 6.41
C ILE A 39 12.82 -5.32 5.92
N VAL A 40 11.88 -4.38 5.74
CA VAL A 40 12.17 -3.08 5.10
C VAL A 40 13.18 -2.27 5.91
N VAL A 41 12.93 -2.05 7.20
CA VAL A 41 13.80 -1.24 8.06
C VAL A 41 15.19 -1.89 8.19
N PRO A 42 15.34 -3.20 8.47
CA PRO A 42 16.65 -3.84 8.49
C PRO A 42 17.43 -3.73 7.18
N GLU A 43 16.80 -3.99 6.03
CA GLU A 43 17.47 -4.01 4.72
C GLU A 43 17.82 -2.61 4.19
N THR A 44 17.18 -1.56 4.71
CA THR A 44 17.43 -0.17 4.30
C THR A 44 18.19 0.64 5.36
N LYS A 45 18.62 0.01 6.45
CA LYS A 45 19.19 0.68 7.62
C LYS A 45 20.47 1.45 7.32
N ASP A 46 21.38 0.84 6.56
CA ASP A 46 22.71 1.41 6.33
C ASP A 46 22.64 2.68 5.48
N ASP A 47 21.66 2.75 4.57
CA ASP A 47 21.48 3.87 3.66
C ASP A 47 20.33 4.81 4.04
N THR A 48 19.51 4.45 5.04
CA THR A 48 18.36 5.22 5.55
C THR A 48 17.40 5.68 4.44
N CYS A 49 16.92 4.75 3.63
CA CYS A 49 16.17 5.05 2.40
C CYS A 49 14.84 4.32 2.28
N ARG A 50 14.14 4.60 1.18
CA ARG A 50 12.95 3.83 0.78
C ARG A 50 13.37 2.46 0.28
N TYR A 51 12.54 1.46 0.52
CA TYR A 51 12.81 0.12 0.01
C TYR A 51 12.92 0.10 -1.53
N ILE A 52 12.08 0.89 -2.22
CA ILE A 52 12.15 0.99 -3.68
C ILE A 52 13.52 1.44 -4.21
N ASP A 53 14.32 2.17 -3.44
CA ASP A 53 15.63 2.68 -3.89
C ASP A 53 16.72 1.59 -3.88
N THR A 54 16.48 0.47 -3.20
CA THR A 54 17.34 -0.72 -3.19
C THR A 54 17.04 -1.69 -4.35
N LEU A 55 15.88 -1.55 -4.98
CA LEU A 55 15.41 -2.45 -6.03
C LEU A 55 16.03 -2.13 -7.38
N SER A 56 16.07 -3.14 -8.26
CA SER A 56 16.47 -2.93 -9.65
C SER A 56 15.50 -1.97 -10.35
N THR A 57 15.99 -1.20 -11.31
CA THR A 57 15.15 -0.27 -12.10
C THR A 57 14.07 -0.98 -12.92
N ALA A 58 14.24 -2.27 -13.23
CA ALA A 58 13.24 -3.09 -13.92
C ALA A 58 12.04 -3.45 -13.00
N SER A 59 12.23 -3.40 -11.68
CA SER A 59 11.20 -3.73 -10.70
C SER A 59 10.38 -2.52 -10.24
N CYS A 60 10.69 -1.32 -10.76
CA CYS A 60 10.09 -0.06 -10.34
C CYS A 60 9.61 0.77 -11.53
N GLY A 61 8.55 1.54 -11.34
CA GLY A 61 7.94 2.36 -12.39
C GLY A 61 7.09 3.49 -11.82
N ALA A 62 6.54 4.32 -12.70
CA ALA A 62 5.56 5.33 -12.31
C ALA A 62 4.29 4.62 -11.79
N PRO A 63 3.79 4.97 -10.60
CA PRO A 63 2.68 4.24 -10.00
C PRO A 63 1.37 4.47 -10.76
N LYS A 64 0.71 3.38 -11.14
CA LYS A 64 -0.65 3.41 -11.73
C LYS A 64 -1.73 3.27 -10.67
N PHE A 65 -1.45 2.56 -9.59
CA PHE A 65 -2.44 2.30 -8.55
C PHE A 65 -1.91 2.74 -7.19
N PHE A 66 -2.69 3.55 -6.47
CA PHE A 66 -2.42 3.89 -5.08
C PHE A 66 -3.07 2.85 -4.17
N ILE A 67 -2.32 2.20 -3.28
CA ILE A 67 -2.86 1.14 -2.43
C ILE A 67 -3.15 1.68 -1.03
N SER A 68 -4.42 1.76 -0.68
CA SER A 68 -4.90 2.13 0.66
C SER A 68 -5.19 0.87 1.48
N HIS A 69 -4.51 0.69 2.60
CA HIS A 69 -4.63 -0.50 3.43
C HIS A 69 -4.28 -0.23 4.91
N ARG A 70 -4.69 -1.15 5.79
CA ARG A 70 -4.34 -1.12 7.22
C ARG A 70 -3.03 -1.87 7.45
N TRP A 71 -2.08 -1.26 8.17
CA TRP A 71 -0.77 -1.88 8.42
C TRP A 71 -0.82 -3.20 9.18
N ALA A 72 -1.72 -3.31 10.16
CA ALA A 72 -1.93 -4.53 10.93
C ALA A 72 -2.75 -5.61 10.17
N ALA A 73 -3.10 -5.39 8.89
CA ALA A 73 -3.71 -6.42 8.05
C ALA A 73 -2.65 -7.31 7.42
N SER A 74 -3.02 -8.56 7.10
CA SER A 74 -2.13 -9.54 6.47
C SER A 74 -1.55 -9.02 5.15
N PHE A 75 -0.22 -9.12 5.01
CA PHE A 75 0.48 -8.78 3.78
C PHE A 75 0.08 -9.72 2.63
N HIS A 76 -0.05 -11.03 2.91
CA HIS A 76 -0.45 -12.02 1.91
C HIS A 76 -1.88 -11.78 1.39
N HIS A 77 -2.80 -11.40 2.28
CA HIS A 77 -4.15 -10.99 1.90
C HIS A 77 -4.13 -9.79 0.94
N LEU A 78 -3.33 -8.77 1.26
CA LEU A 78 -3.15 -7.60 0.39
C LEU A 78 -2.67 -8.01 -0.99
N VAL A 79 -1.59 -8.79 -1.08
CA VAL A 79 -1.02 -9.22 -2.35
C VAL A 79 -2.02 -10.06 -3.14
N LYS A 80 -2.73 -10.99 -2.51
CA LYS A 80 -3.79 -11.80 -3.13
C LYS A 80 -4.93 -10.95 -3.67
N ALA A 81 -5.38 -9.94 -2.92
CA ALA A 81 -6.45 -9.03 -3.35
C ALA A 81 -6.03 -8.21 -4.58
N LEU A 82 -4.79 -7.69 -4.59
CA LEU A 82 -4.25 -6.95 -5.74
C LEU A 82 -4.13 -7.85 -6.96
N THR A 83 -3.56 -9.05 -6.83
CA THR A 83 -3.40 -9.99 -7.95
C THR A 83 -4.73 -10.44 -8.51
N LYS A 84 -5.75 -10.67 -7.66
CA LYS A 84 -7.09 -11.02 -8.13
C LYS A 84 -7.76 -9.88 -8.92
N HIS A 85 -7.49 -8.63 -8.55
CA HIS A 85 -8.09 -7.46 -9.18
C HIS A 85 -7.35 -7.04 -10.46
N LEU A 86 -6.02 -7.02 -10.41
CA LEU A 86 -5.14 -6.49 -11.46
C LEU A 86 -4.57 -7.58 -12.38
N GLY A 87 -4.65 -8.84 -11.99
CA GLY A 87 -4.26 -9.99 -12.80
C GLY A 87 -5.33 -10.43 -13.80
N ASN A 88 -4.95 -11.33 -14.70
CA ASN A 88 -5.87 -11.99 -15.62
C ASN A 88 -6.65 -13.12 -14.91
N GLN A 89 -7.52 -13.83 -15.65
CA GLN A 89 -8.34 -14.92 -15.11
C GLN A 89 -7.51 -16.11 -14.58
N GLN A 90 -6.25 -16.22 -15.01
CA GLN A 90 -5.29 -17.24 -14.59
C GLN A 90 -4.43 -16.76 -13.40
N GLY A 91 -4.61 -15.52 -12.93
CA GLY A 91 -3.81 -14.91 -11.86
C GLY A 91 -2.44 -14.41 -12.33
N GLU A 92 -2.18 -14.40 -13.64
CA GLU A 92 -0.97 -13.81 -14.19
C GLU A 92 -1.12 -12.29 -14.24
N VAL A 93 -0.04 -11.59 -13.93
CA VAL A 93 -0.05 -10.13 -13.84
C VAL A 93 0.39 -9.54 -15.18
N PRO A 94 -0.36 -8.58 -15.75
CA PRO A 94 0.09 -7.89 -16.95
C PRO A 94 1.44 -7.20 -16.74
N PRO A 95 2.29 -7.11 -17.77
CA PRO A 95 3.46 -6.24 -17.70
C PRO A 95 3.04 -4.79 -17.43
N ASP A 96 3.95 -4.00 -16.88
CA ASP A 96 3.76 -2.57 -16.63
C ASP A 96 2.64 -2.21 -15.62
N VAL A 97 2.30 -3.12 -14.69
CA VAL A 97 1.44 -2.82 -13.55
C VAL A 97 2.31 -2.43 -12.36
N TYR A 98 2.30 -1.14 -12.01
CA TYR A 98 3.05 -0.60 -10.88
C TYR A 98 2.11 -0.08 -9.80
N VAL A 99 2.32 -0.55 -8.58
CA VAL A 99 1.52 -0.18 -7.40
C VAL A 99 2.37 0.68 -6.46
N TRP A 100 1.81 1.80 -6.02
CA TRP A 100 2.37 2.58 -4.92
C TRP A 100 1.89 1.99 -3.61
N LEU A 101 2.82 1.38 -2.86
CA LEU A 101 2.57 0.83 -1.54
C LEU A 101 3.49 1.53 -0.54
N ASP A 102 2.92 2.21 0.44
CA ASP A 102 3.61 3.07 1.39
C ASP A 102 4.78 2.37 2.10
N ILE A 103 4.63 1.10 2.49
CA ILE A 103 5.68 0.33 3.16
C ILE A 103 6.98 0.22 2.35
N PHE A 104 6.92 0.37 1.02
CA PHE A 104 8.08 0.37 0.14
C PHE A 104 8.45 1.75 -0.40
N ALA A 105 7.44 2.58 -0.66
CA ALA A 105 7.59 3.86 -1.35
C ALA A 105 7.82 5.05 -0.41
N VAL A 106 7.55 4.91 0.89
CA VAL A 106 7.86 5.90 1.93
C VAL A 106 9.12 5.47 2.66
N ASN A 107 9.98 6.44 3.00
CA ASN A 107 11.12 6.16 3.86
C ASN A 107 10.62 5.77 5.26
N GLN A 108 10.95 4.55 5.69
CA GLN A 108 10.49 4.01 6.98
C GLN A 108 11.39 4.41 8.15
N HIS A 109 12.49 5.12 7.88
CA HIS A 109 13.36 5.68 8.90
C HIS A 109 12.85 7.07 9.32
N PRO A 110 12.55 7.30 10.61
CA PRO A 110 12.04 8.59 11.07
C PRO A 110 12.96 9.75 10.70
N GLY A 111 12.37 10.82 10.17
CA GLY A 111 13.08 12.05 9.86
C GLY A 111 12.52 12.76 8.62
N LYS A 112 13.26 13.78 8.16
CA LYS A 112 12.81 14.68 7.09
C LYS A 112 12.42 13.97 5.80
N ALA A 113 13.11 12.88 5.44
CA ALA A 113 12.81 12.12 4.24
C ALA A 113 11.43 11.44 4.31
N GLN A 114 11.07 10.88 5.48
CA GLN A 114 9.75 10.30 5.72
C GLN A 114 8.66 11.38 5.65
N ASP A 115 8.88 12.52 6.33
CA ASP A 115 7.93 13.64 6.30
C ASP A 115 7.70 14.15 4.87
N ASP A 116 8.77 14.25 4.07
CA ASP A 116 8.69 14.66 2.68
C ASP A 116 7.89 13.68 1.82
N ASP A 117 8.04 12.37 2.03
CA ASP A 117 7.26 11.36 1.33
C ASP A 117 5.78 11.41 1.70
N LEU A 118 5.48 11.51 2.99
CA LEU A 118 4.10 11.64 3.47
C LEU A 118 3.45 12.93 2.96
N SER A 119 4.21 14.02 2.83
CA SER A 119 3.70 15.27 2.27
C SER A 119 3.29 15.15 0.79
N ARG A 120 3.95 14.24 0.04
CA ARG A 120 3.69 13.99 -1.39
C ARG A 120 2.60 12.95 -1.65
N LEU A 121 2.07 12.31 -0.61
CA LEU A 121 1.05 11.27 -0.73
C LEU A 121 -0.17 11.73 -1.55
N GLN A 122 -0.60 12.98 -1.38
CA GLN A 122 -1.72 13.55 -2.15
C GLN A 122 -1.41 13.66 -3.64
N ASP A 123 -0.16 13.95 -4.01
CA ASP A 123 0.26 14.04 -5.41
C ASP A 123 0.25 12.68 -6.07
N VAL A 124 0.64 11.63 -5.33
CA VAL A 124 0.53 10.24 -5.81
C VAL A 124 -0.93 9.87 -6.07
N ILE A 125 -1.86 10.21 -5.15
CA ILE A 125 -3.30 9.97 -5.35
C ILE A 125 -3.82 10.68 -6.62
N ARG A 126 -3.36 11.92 -6.88
CA ARG A 126 -3.76 12.67 -8.08
C ARG A 126 -3.26 12.02 -9.37
N GLN A 127 -2.04 11.49 -9.36
CA GLN A 127 -1.37 10.94 -10.54
C GLN A 127 -1.74 9.49 -10.84
N ALA A 128 -2.00 8.68 -9.80
CA ALA A 128 -2.42 7.30 -9.97
C ALA A 128 -3.71 7.24 -10.81
N ASP A 129 -3.92 6.17 -11.57
CA ASP A 129 -5.15 5.92 -12.30
C ASP A 129 -6.29 5.64 -11.32
N GLN A 130 -6.09 4.86 -10.27
CA GLN A 130 -7.09 4.52 -9.26
C GLN A 130 -6.48 4.37 -7.86
N THR A 131 -7.32 4.58 -6.84
CA THR A 131 -7.02 4.17 -5.47
C THR A 131 -7.71 2.84 -5.20
N LEU A 132 -6.94 1.83 -4.81
CA LEU A 132 -7.42 0.52 -4.43
C LEU A 132 -7.46 0.42 -2.90
N LEU A 133 -8.66 0.46 -2.32
CA LEU A 133 -8.87 0.25 -0.89
C LEU A 133 -8.98 -1.25 -0.61
N VAL A 134 -7.98 -1.81 0.06
CA VAL A 134 -7.95 -3.23 0.42
C VAL A 134 -8.71 -3.44 1.73
N MET A 135 -9.79 -4.20 1.68
CA MET A 135 -10.63 -4.47 2.84
C MET A 135 -10.35 -5.86 3.42
N ASP A 136 -10.11 -5.91 4.73
CA ASP A 136 -10.13 -7.18 5.47
C ASP A 136 -11.58 -7.63 5.74
N GLY A 137 -11.77 -8.88 6.17
CA GLY A 137 -13.09 -9.47 6.41
C GLY A 137 -13.95 -8.74 7.45
N HIS A 138 -13.35 -7.81 8.22
CA HIS A 138 -13.99 -7.05 9.28
C HIS A 138 -14.09 -5.55 8.99
N GLY A 139 -13.60 -5.07 7.84
CA GLY A 139 -13.61 -3.66 7.46
C GLY A 139 -12.74 -2.75 8.34
N GLN A 140 -11.75 -3.27 9.07
CA GLN A 140 -10.96 -2.47 10.03
C GLN A 140 -10.14 -1.35 9.37
N VAL A 141 -9.89 -1.45 8.07
CA VAL A 141 -9.32 -0.37 7.26
C VAL A 141 -10.09 0.95 7.40
N LEU A 142 -11.42 0.89 7.60
CA LEU A 142 -12.27 2.07 7.77
C LEU A 142 -12.13 2.75 9.14
N ARG A 143 -11.37 2.17 10.07
CA ARG A 143 -11.02 2.78 11.37
C ARG A 143 -9.64 3.46 11.37
N ARG A 144 -8.94 3.47 10.25
CA ARG A 144 -7.62 4.09 10.14
C ARG A 144 -7.77 5.47 9.52
N VAL A 145 -7.35 6.50 10.25
CA VAL A 145 -7.52 7.89 9.79
C VAL A 145 -6.77 8.15 8.49
N TRP A 146 -5.60 7.51 8.28
CA TRP A 146 -4.88 7.59 7.01
C TRP A 146 -5.68 7.00 5.84
N CYS A 147 -6.30 5.83 6.02
CA CYS A 147 -7.15 5.25 4.98
C CYS A 147 -8.40 6.10 4.71
N LEU A 148 -9.04 6.64 5.76
CA LEU A 148 -10.16 7.57 5.61
C LEU A 148 -9.76 8.84 4.87
N PHE A 149 -8.57 9.37 5.16
CA PHE A 149 -7.98 10.52 4.48
C PHE A 149 -7.71 10.22 3.00
N GLU A 150 -7.15 9.05 2.68
CA GLU A 150 -6.87 8.62 1.30
C GLU A 150 -8.16 8.44 0.49
N ILE A 151 -9.21 7.85 1.09
CA ILE A 151 -10.56 7.78 0.51
C ILE A 151 -11.07 9.20 0.23
N PHE A 152 -11.06 10.07 1.23
CA PHE A 152 -11.53 11.45 1.11
C PHE A 152 -10.79 12.20 0.00
N LYS A 153 -9.46 12.09 -0.07
CA LYS A 153 -8.63 12.75 -1.08
C LYS A 153 -8.90 12.20 -2.47
N THR A 154 -9.03 10.88 -2.62
CA THR A 154 -9.38 10.26 -3.91
C THR A 154 -10.71 10.79 -4.43
N VAL A 155 -11.75 10.76 -3.59
CA VAL A 155 -13.09 11.22 -3.98
C VAL A 155 -13.08 12.73 -4.26
N SER A 156 -12.40 13.52 -3.44
CA SER A 156 -12.35 14.98 -3.59
C SER A 156 -11.58 15.45 -4.82
N PHE A 157 -10.52 14.73 -5.22
CA PHE A 157 -9.69 15.11 -6.35
C PHE A 157 -10.17 14.54 -7.68
N LYS A 158 -10.75 13.34 -7.66
CA LYS A 158 -11.01 12.56 -8.88
C LYS A 158 -12.46 12.10 -9.00
N GLY A 159 -13.19 12.01 -7.90
CA GLY A 159 -14.54 11.46 -7.85
C GLY A 159 -14.58 9.99 -7.44
N VAL A 160 -15.78 9.51 -7.06
CA VAL A 160 -15.98 8.16 -6.49
C VAL A 160 -15.64 7.03 -7.45
N SER A 161 -15.75 7.24 -8.76
CA SER A 161 -15.42 6.22 -9.79
C SER A 161 -13.93 5.83 -9.80
N TYR A 162 -13.07 6.61 -9.15
CA TYR A 162 -11.63 6.35 -9.03
C TYR A 162 -11.24 5.65 -7.73
N LEU A 163 -12.19 5.43 -6.83
CA LEU A 163 -12.02 4.62 -5.63
C LEU A 163 -12.57 3.21 -5.91
N VAL A 164 -11.69 2.21 -5.88
CA VAL A 164 -12.06 0.81 -6.03
C VAL A 164 -11.92 0.11 -4.69
N VAL A 165 -12.98 -0.54 -4.23
CA VAL A 165 -12.98 -1.27 -2.95
C VAL A 165 -12.77 -2.76 -3.22
N LEU A 166 -11.64 -3.29 -2.77
CA LEU A 166 -11.29 -4.71 -2.89
C LEU A 166 -11.79 -5.46 -1.65
N ALA A 167 -13.06 -5.88 -1.71
CA ALA A 167 -13.81 -6.50 -0.61
C ALA A 167 -14.06 -8.01 -0.81
N HIS A 168 -13.12 -8.73 -1.44
CA HIS A 168 -13.34 -10.12 -1.85
C HIS A 168 -13.63 -11.10 -0.72
N GLU A 169 -13.18 -10.82 0.50
CA GLU A 169 -13.37 -11.69 1.68
C GLU A 169 -14.29 -11.05 2.73
N VAL A 170 -14.99 -9.97 2.35
CA VAL A 170 -15.90 -9.27 3.26
C VAL A 170 -17.13 -10.11 3.54
N ASN A 171 -17.39 -10.34 4.82
CA ASN A 171 -18.63 -10.91 5.32
C ASN A 171 -19.47 -9.79 5.95
N LEU A 172 -20.72 -9.60 5.53
CA LEU A 172 -21.62 -8.59 6.10
C LEU A 172 -21.77 -8.71 7.62
N MET A 173 -21.73 -9.93 8.17
CA MET A 173 -21.73 -10.14 9.62
C MET A 173 -20.42 -9.70 10.26
N GLY A 174 -19.30 -9.85 9.55
CA GLY A 174 -17.99 -9.33 9.96
C GLY A 174 -17.92 -7.80 9.98
N LEU A 175 -18.71 -7.14 9.14
CA LEU A 175 -18.82 -5.67 9.10
C LEU A 175 -19.76 -5.07 10.15
N LYS A 176 -20.53 -5.89 10.87
CA LYS A 176 -21.53 -5.43 11.85
C LYS A 176 -20.93 -4.40 12.82
N ASP A 177 -19.74 -4.67 13.34
CA ASP A 177 -19.09 -3.80 14.31
C ASP A 177 -18.63 -2.47 13.70
N ILE A 178 -18.28 -2.44 12.40
CA ILE A 178 -18.01 -1.20 11.69
C ILE A 178 -19.29 -0.38 11.55
N PHE A 179 -20.39 -0.98 11.09
CA PHE A 179 -21.63 -0.23 10.89
C PHE A 179 -22.22 0.35 12.18
N ILE A 180 -22.02 -0.33 13.32
CA ILE A 180 -22.58 0.10 14.60
C ILE A 180 -21.65 1.09 15.32
N ARG A 181 -20.33 0.92 15.20
CA ARG A 181 -19.33 1.59 16.06
C ARG A 181 -18.30 2.40 15.28
N LEU A 182 -18.57 2.77 14.04
CA LEU A 182 -17.67 3.65 13.30
C LEU A 182 -17.65 5.03 13.98
N ASP A 183 -16.50 5.39 14.54
CA ASP A 183 -16.23 6.70 15.09
C ASP A 183 -14.97 7.28 14.44
N VAL A 184 -15.13 8.43 13.79
CA VAL A 184 -14.04 9.12 13.12
C VAL A 184 -13.08 9.76 14.13
N ALA A 185 -13.57 10.16 15.31
CA ALA A 185 -12.73 10.73 16.37
C ALA A 185 -11.82 9.67 17.01
N GLU A 186 -12.22 8.40 17.01
CA GLU A 186 -11.41 7.27 17.50
C GLU A 186 -10.53 6.65 16.39
N ALA A 187 -10.58 7.16 15.16
CA ALA A 187 -9.79 6.63 14.06
C ALA A 187 -8.30 6.88 14.32
N GLN A 188 -7.51 5.81 14.39
CA GLN A 188 -6.10 5.89 14.78
C GLN A 188 -5.20 6.22 13.59
N ALA A 189 -4.27 7.15 13.77
CA ALA A 189 -3.15 7.43 12.86
C ALA A 189 -2.11 6.31 12.95
N THR A 190 -1.60 6.09 14.15
CA THR A 190 -0.71 5.00 14.56
C THR A 190 -0.78 4.89 16.08
N ASN A 191 -1.15 3.71 16.58
CA ASN A 191 -0.75 3.10 17.85
C ASN A 191 -1.24 1.63 17.79
N GLU A 192 -0.37 0.72 18.22
CA GLU A 192 -0.37 -0.75 18.01
C GLU A 192 0.20 -1.24 16.68
#